data_AF-A0A7X5TUC7-F1
#
_entry.id   AF-A0A7X5TUC7-F1
#
_cell.length_a   1.000
_cell.length_b   1.000
_cell.length_c   1.000
_cell.angle_alpha   90.00
_cell.angle_beta   90.00
_cell.angle_gamma   90.00
#
_symmetry.space_group_name_H-M   'P 1'
#
loop_
_entity.id
_entity.type
_entity.pdbx_description
1 polymer ?
#
loop_
_entity_poly.entity_id
_entity_poly.type
_entity_poly.pdbx_seq_one_letter_code
_entity_poly.pdbx_strand_id
1 'polypeptide(L)'
;MTTTPATRDDLREVCAAWMFLDVDFEQVINVAELLLAEGDQAPAIVEIASLYPEAFSVDRQLVVSRAMHSIGYPDLVVGSETLEILALRRKCAEYLSGNLSLRGLARWAHSNMGHSGPTFAQPLVELEDRYQRAELPANISPDDGFTLEQSLHISQYLTDTPGLGLHDLEAVGQLHARDFLRLTHHL
;
A
#
# COMPACT_ATOMS: atom_id res chain seq x y z
N MET A 1 -26.26 -0.19 9.63
CA MET A 1 -24.90 -0.65 9.28
C MET A 1 -24.06 -0.47 10.53
N THR A 2 -23.56 -1.54 11.11
CA THR A 2 -22.61 -1.46 12.23
C THR A 2 -21.23 -1.19 11.64
N THR A 3 -20.72 0.01 11.83
CA THR A 3 -19.31 0.34 11.57
C THR A 3 -18.45 -0.54 12.47
N THR A 4 -17.46 -1.23 11.88
CA THR A 4 -16.43 -1.93 12.65
C THR A 4 -15.73 -0.91 13.56
N PRO A 5 -15.56 -1.19 14.86
CA PRO A 5 -14.87 -0.26 15.76
C PRO A 5 -13.41 -0.08 15.32
N ALA A 6 -12.91 1.15 15.44
CA ALA A 6 -11.52 1.44 15.14
C ALA A 6 -10.59 0.73 16.14
N THR A 7 -9.43 0.30 15.65
CA THR A 7 -8.42 -0.43 16.41
C THR A 7 -7.06 0.27 16.34
N ARG A 8 -6.16 -0.06 17.26
CA ARG A 8 -4.79 0.46 17.24
C ARG A 8 -4.01 0.03 15.99
N ASP A 9 -4.38 -1.11 15.40
CA ASP A 9 -3.85 -1.55 14.11
C ASP A 9 -4.29 -0.60 12.97
N ASP A 10 -5.54 -0.13 12.99
CA ASP A 10 -6.01 0.87 12.02
C ASP A 10 -5.21 2.18 12.12
N LEU A 11 -4.89 2.61 13.36
CA LEU A 11 -4.05 3.79 13.61
C LEU A 11 -2.63 3.57 13.07
N ARG A 12 -2.06 2.39 13.29
CA ARG A 12 -0.73 2.03 12.80
C ARG A 12 -0.69 2.00 11.27
N GLU A 13 -1.69 1.43 10.63
CA GLU A 13 -1.82 1.40 9.17
C GLU A 13 -1.96 2.79 8.55
N VAL A 14 -2.82 3.65 9.11
CA VAL A 14 -2.98 5.01 8.57
C VAL A 14 -1.73 5.86 8.77
N CYS A 15 -0.97 5.65 9.86
CA CYS A 15 0.33 6.28 10.04
C CYS A 15 1.33 5.83 8.98
N ALA A 16 1.38 4.53 8.67
CA ALA A 16 2.24 4.01 7.62
C ALA A 16 1.89 4.58 6.24
N ALA A 17 0.59 4.65 5.91
CA ALA A 17 0.12 5.26 4.66
C ALA A 17 0.46 6.75 4.57
N TRP A 18 0.33 7.49 5.68
CA TRP A 18 0.73 8.90 5.72
C TRP A 18 2.22 9.09 5.44
N MET A 19 3.08 8.22 6.00
CA MET A 19 4.52 8.26 5.75
C MET A 19 4.89 7.91 4.30
N PHE A 20 4.00 7.19 3.58
CA PHE A 20 4.08 6.94 2.15
C PHE A 20 3.50 8.07 1.28
N LEU A 21 3.09 9.20 1.89
CA LEU A 21 2.42 10.31 1.21
C LEU A 21 1.14 9.91 0.47
N ASP A 22 0.52 8.83 0.92
CA ASP A 22 -0.67 8.26 0.31
C ASP A 22 -1.95 8.85 0.89
N VAL A 23 -1.87 9.35 2.12
CA VAL A 23 -2.96 10.02 2.82
C VAL A 23 -2.46 11.26 3.54
N ASP A 24 -3.36 12.22 3.75
CA ASP A 24 -3.08 13.40 4.56
C ASP A 24 -3.06 13.06 6.05
N PHE A 25 -2.32 13.87 6.83
CA PHE A 25 -2.23 13.69 8.28
C PHE A 25 -3.58 13.84 8.99
N GLU A 26 -4.54 14.55 8.37
CA GLU A 26 -5.92 14.63 8.85
C GLU A 26 -6.56 13.24 8.98
N GLN A 27 -6.24 12.28 8.10
CA GLN A 27 -6.75 10.92 8.24
C GLN A 27 -6.18 10.20 9.47
N VAL A 28 -4.94 10.50 9.85
CA VAL A 28 -4.32 9.97 11.08
C VAL A 28 -5.04 10.52 12.31
N ILE A 29 -5.34 11.82 12.31
CA ILE A 29 -6.13 12.49 13.37
C ILE A 29 -7.52 11.84 13.48
N ASN A 30 -8.23 11.70 12.35
CA ASN A 30 -9.57 11.13 12.33
C ASN A 30 -9.62 9.70 12.91
N VAL A 31 -8.63 8.86 12.62
CA VAL A 31 -8.56 7.50 13.20
C VAL A 31 -8.26 7.55 14.70
N ALA A 32 -7.40 8.47 15.15
CA ALA A 32 -7.16 8.65 16.57
C ALA A 32 -8.41 9.15 17.31
N GLU A 33 -9.21 10.05 16.73
CA GLU A 33 -10.49 10.50 17.29
C GLU A 33 -11.50 9.37 17.39
N LEU A 34 -11.58 8.49 16.38
CA LEU A 34 -12.42 7.28 16.44
C LEU A 34 -11.99 6.37 17.59
N LEU A 35 -10.69 6.16 17.80
CA LEU A 35 -10.20 5.39 18.94
C LEU A 35 -10.57 6.01 20.29
N LEU A 36 -10.53 7.34 20.41
CA LEU A 36 -11.02 8.03 21.60
C LEU A 36 -12.53 7.79 21.81
N ALA A 37 -13.32 7.87 20.74
CA ALA A 37 -14.77 7.62 20.80
C ALA A 37 -15.11 6.18 21.22
N GLU A 38 -14.28 5.21 20.82
CA GLU A 38 -14.38 3.80 21.24
C GLU A 38 -13.81 3.55 22.66
N GLY A 39 -13.27 4.57 23.31
CA GLY A 39 -12.82 4.53 24.71
C GLY A 39 -11.33 4.26 24.92
N ASP A 40 -10.51 4.21 23.87
CA ASP A 40 -9.07 4.06 23.99
C ASP A 40 -8.38 5.39 24.31
N GLN A 41 -8.36 5.73 25.60
CA GLN A 41 -7.87 7.01 26.12
C GLN A 41 -6.36 7.02 26.40
N ALA A 42 -5.57 6.21 25.68
CA ALA A 42 -4.12 6.22 25.86
C ALA A 42 -3.56 7.65 25.59
N PRO A 43 -2.66 8.20 26.43
CA PRO A 43 -2.17 9.57 26.28
C PRO A 43 -1.60 9.88 24.88
N ALA A 44 -0.94 8.90 24.28
CA ALA A 44 -0.43 8.96 22.92
C ALA A 44 -1.52 9.16 21.85
N ILE A 45 -2.67 8.49 22.00
CA ILE A 45 -3.80 8.61 21.07
C ILE A 45 -4.44 9.98 21.24
N VAL A 46 -4.59 10.44 22.49
CA VAL A 46 -5.06 11.81 22.81
C VAL A 46 -4.14 12.85 22.16
N GLU A 47 -2.82 12.66 22.22
CA GLU A 47 -1.85 13.58 21.63
C GLU A 47 -1.98 13.68 20.11
N ILE A 48 -2.13 12.55 19.40
CA ILE A 48 -2.39 12.54 17.95
C ILE A 48 -3.72 13.27 17.65
N ALA A 49 -4.80 12.90 18.33
CA ALA A 49 -6.13 13.46 18.10
C ALA A 49 -6.20 14.96 18.42
N SER A 50 -5.33 15.45 19.30
CA SER A 50 -5.27 16.87 19.68
C SER A 50 -4.38 17.71 18.76
N LEU A 51 -3.69 17.10 17.80
CA LEU A 51 -2.82 17.83 16.88
C LEU A 51 -3.65 18.56 15.83
N TYR A 52 -3.16 19.70 15.35
CA TYR A 52 -3.76 20.40 14.23
C TYR A 52 -3.19 19.87 12.90
N PRO A 53 -4.01 19.72 11.83
CA PRO A 53 -3.57 19.17 10.55
C PRO A 53 -2.41 19.92 9.89
N GLU A 54 -2.17 21.18 10.25
CA GLU A 54 -1.11 22.05 9.73
C GLU A 54 0.16 22.06 10.58
N ALA A 55 0.27 21.19 11.60
CA ALA A 55 1.47 21.11 12.44
C ALA A 55 2.75 20.90 11.62
N PHE A 56 3.91 21.35 12.11
CA PHE A 56 5.15 21.13 11.36
C PHE A 56 5.43 19.63 11.19
N SER A 57 6.06 19.24 10.09
CA SER A 57 6.31 17.83 9.77
C SER A 57 7.10 17.11 10.86
N VAL A 58 8.04 17.79 11.52
CA VAL A 58 8.81 17.27 12.65
C VAL A 58 7.93 16.96 13.86
N ASP A 59 6.98 17.82 14.18
CA ASP A 59 6.06 17.61 15.30
C ASP A 59 5.18 16.40 15.05
N ARG A 60 4.65 16.27 13.82
CA ARG A 60 3.83 15.11 13.41
C ARG A 60 4.62 13.80 13.54
N GLN A 61 5.85 13.77 13.02
CA GLN A 61 6.72 12.59 13.09
C GLN A 61 7.04 12.20 14.55
N LEU A 62 7.35 13.17 15.40
CA LEU A 62 7.66 12.94 16.80
C LEU A 62 6.45 12.39 17.57
N VAL A 63 5.26 12.94 17.31
CA VAL A 63 4.02 12.47 17.93
C VAL A 63 3.68 11.04 17.48
N VAL A 64 3.78 10.76 16.17
CA VAL A 64 3.52 9.40 15.65
C VAL A 64 4.49 8.38 16.24
N SER A 65 5.81 8.65 16.26
CA SER A 65 6.79 7.71 16.83
C SER A 65 6.53 7.43 18.31
N ARG A 66 6.33 8.49 19.13
CA ARG A 66 5.98 8.30 20.56
C ARG A 66 4.70 7.52 20.74
N ALA A 67 3.71 7.75 19.88
CA ALA A 67 2.45 7.04 19.95
C ALA A 67 2.61 5.56 19.65
N MET A 68 3.33 5.18 18.59
CA MET A 68 3.62 3.78 18.27
C MET A 68 4.29 3.08 19.45
N HIS A 69 5.32 3.69 20.02
CA HIS A 69 6.02 3.14 21.17
C HIS A 69 5.09 2.97 22.40
N SER A 70 4.28 3.99 22.71
CA SER A 70 3.40 3.99 23.86
C SER A 70 2.26 2.97 23.76
N ILE A 71 1.80 2.64 22.54
CA ILE A 71 0.71 1.69 22.34
C ILE A 71 1.20 0.25 22.09
N GLY A 72 2.52 0.03 22.14
CA GLY A 72 3.15 -1.29 22.09
C GLY A 72 3.68 -1.73 20.73
N TYR A 73 3.75 -0.82 19.75
CA TYR A 73 4.30 -1.13 18.42
C TYR A 73 5.74 -0.63 18.26
N PRO A 74 6.53 -1.29 17.39
CA PRO A 74 7.81 -0.76 16.93
C PRO A 74 7.63 0.59 16.21
N ASP A 75 8.69 1.39 16.18
CA ASP A 75 8.73 2.61 15.38
C ASP A 75 8.50 2.32 13.90
N LEU A 76 7.76 3.21 13.25
CA LEU A 76 7.58 3.21 11.81
C LEU A 76 8.78 3.94 11.18
N VAL A 77 9.65 3.17 10.51
CA VAL A 77 10.88 3.69 9.89
C VAL A 77 10.73 3.68 8.37
N VAL A 78 11.04 4.81 7.72
CA VAL A 78 11.03 4.93 6.25
C VAL A 78 12.00 3.91 5.63
N GLY A 79 11.52 3.15 4.65
CA GLY A 79 12.29 2.07 4.00
C GLY A 79 12.39 0.78 4.83
N SER A 80 11.68 0.68 5.96
CA SER A 80 11.55 -0.59 6.67
C SER A 80 10.45 -1.46 6.07
N GLU A 81 10.69 -2.78 6.08
CA GLU A 81 9.72 -3.78 5.61
C GLU A 81 8.38 -3.65 6.35
N THR A 82 8.39 -3.36 7.67
CA THR A 82 7.18 -3.14 8.47
C THR A 82 6.32 -2.00 7.91
N LEU A 83 6.94 -0.87 7.56
CA LEU A 83 6.22 0.27 7.01
C LEU A 83 5.58 -0.08 5.66
N GLU A 84 6.35 -0.74 4.79
CA GLU A 84 5.90 -1.20 3.47
C GLU A 84 4.74 -2.19 3.57
N ILE A 85 4.83 -3.16 4.49
CA ILE A 85 3.76 -4.13 4.74
C ILE A 85 2.47 -3.43 5.13
N LEU A 86 2.53 -2.52 6.10
CA LEU A 86 1.35 -1.82 6.62
C LEU A 86 0.70 -0.93 5.55
N ALA A 87 1.51 -0.21 4.76
CA ALA A 87 1.00 0.61 3.66
C ALA A 87 0.31 -0.24 2.59
N LEU A 88 0.90 -1.37 2.21
CA LEU A 88 0.28 -2.29 1.25
C LEU A 88 -0.96 -2.98 1.82
N ARG A 89 -1.02 -3.23 3.14
CA ARG A 89 -2.19 -3.82 3.82
C ARG A 89 -3.40 -2.90 3.66
N ARG A 90 -3.22 -1.61 3.92
CA ARG A 90 -4.25 -0.59 3.72
C ARG A 90 -4.72 -0.55 2.26
N LYS A 91 -3.81 -0.56 1.29
CA LYS A 91 -4.18 -0.55 -0.14
C LYS A 91 -4.90 -1.82 -0.59
N CYS A 92 -4.51 -2.98 -0.08
CA CYS A 92 -5.25 -4.21 -0.29
C CYS A 92 -6.67 -4.12 0.29
N ALA A 93 -6.85 -3.51 1.46
CA ALA A 93 -8.17 -3.29 2.05
C ALA A 93 -9.04 -2.31 1.23
N GLU A 94 -8.46 -1.22 0.71
CA GLU A 94 -9.14 -0.31 -0.22
C GLU A 94 -9.59 -1.03 -1.49
N TYR A 95 -8.74 -1.89 -2.05
CA TYR A 95 -9.09 -2.71 -3.22
C TYR A 95 -10.23 -3.69 -2.92
N LEU A 96 -10.13 -4.46 -1.82
CA LEU A 96 -11.15 -5.45 -1.46
C LEU A 96 -12.50 -4.82 -1.06
N SER A 97 -12.48 -3.58 -0.59
CA SER A 97 -13.70 -2.80 -0.33
C SER A 97 -14.28 -2.12 -1.58
N GLY A 98 -13.59 -2.21 -2.73
CA GLY A 98 -14.01 -1.62 -4.00
C GLY A 98 -13.72 -0.13 -4.15
N ASN A 99 -12.96 0.45 -3.21
CA ASN A 99 -12.56 1.87 -3.23
C ASN A 99 -11.32 2.12 -4.08
N LEU A 100 -10.56 1.07 -4.42
CA LEU A 100 -9.42 1.10 -5.31
C LEU A 100 -9.61 0.04 -6.40
N SER A 101 -9.28 0.35 -7.66
CA SER A 101 -9.28 -0.67 -8.72
C SER A 101 -8.01 -1.53 -8.63
N LEU A 102 -8.02 -2.74 -9.19
CA LEU A 102 -6.80 -3.57 -9.23
C LEU A 102 -5.65 -2.84 -9.93
N ARG A 103 -5.97 -2.13 -11.02
CA ARG A 103 -4.97 -1.32 -11.71
C ARG A 103 -4.45 -0.16 -10.85
N GLY A 104 -5.32 0.49 -10.08
CA GLY A 104 -4.92 1.50 -9.11
C GLY A 104 -3.98 0.93 -8.04
N LEU A 105 -4.27 -0.26 -7.53
CA LEU A 105 -3.41 -0.98 -6.59
C LEU A 105 -2.05 -1.35 -7.20
N ALA A 106 -2.05 -1.92 -8.41
CA ALA A 106 -0.83 -2.29 -9.14
C ALA A 106 0.06 -1.07 -9.40
N ARG A 107 -0.54 0.02 -9.92
CA ARG A 107 0.15 1.28 -10.13
C ARG A 107 0.72 1.86 -8.84
N TRP A 108 -0.04 1.85 -7.76
CA TRP A 108 0.42 2.34 -6.47
C TRP A 108 1.64 1.54 -5.99
N ALA A 109 1.59 0.21 -6.07
CA ALA A 109 2.72 -0.65 -5.69
C ALA A 109 3.95 -0.37 -6.58
N HIS A 110 3.74 -0.25 -7.89
CA HIS A 110 4.81 0.07 -8.83
C HIS A 110 5.45 1.44 -8.53
N SER A 111 4.67 2.48 -8.26
CA SER A 111 5.19 3.83 -7.98
C SER A 111 5.89 3.96 -6.63
N ASN A 112 5.43 3.24 -5.60
CA ASN A 112 5.90 3.43 -4.22
C ASN A 112 6.91 2.38 -3.76
N MET A 113 6.87 1.17 -4.31
CA MET A 113 7.77 0.08 -3.93
C MET A 113 8.75 -0.27 -5.05
N GLY A 114 8.29 -0.24 -6.31
CA GLY A 114 9.11 -0.47 -7.48
C GLY A 114 9.78 -1.85 -7.55
N HIS A 115 10.58 -2.06 -8.61
CA HIS A 115 11.24 -3.35 -8.88
C HIS A 115 12.39 -3.70 -7.94
N SER A 116 12.88 -2.73 -7.17
CA SER A 116 13.88 -2.95 -6.12
C SER A 116 13.26 -3.06 -4.73
N GLY A 117 11.93 -2.99 -4.64
CA GLY A 117 11.17 -3.09 -3.41
C GLY A 117 11.04 -4.53 -2.90
N PRO A 118 10.23 -4.74 -1.86
CA PRO A 118 10.09 -6.03 -1.20
C PRO A 118 9.47 -7.10 -2.10
N THR A 119 9.84 -8.36 -1.86
CA THR A 119 9.41 -9.52 -2.67
C THR A 119 7.89 -9.72 -2.66
N PHE A 120 7.22 -9.42 -1.55
CA PHE A 120 5.76 -9.54 -1.44
C PHE A 120 5.00 -8.55 -2.33
N ALA A 121 5.63 -7.45 -2.75
CA ALA A 121 5.01 -6.42 -3.58
C ALA A 121 5.22 -6.66 -5.08
N GLN A 122 6.25 -7.44 -5.45
CA GLN A 122 6.65 -7.64 -6.84
C GLN A 122 5.52 -8.16 -7.75
N PRO A 123 4.62 -9.06 -7.31
CA PRO A 123 3.49 -9.48 -8.16
C PRO A 123 2.59 -8.30 -8.62
N LEU A 124 2.41 -7.27 -7.78
CA LEU A 124 1.64 -6.07 -8.12
C LEU A 124 2.43 -5.10 -8.99
N VAL A 125 3.75 -4.99 -8.75
CA VAL A 125 4.65 -4.17 -9.57
C VAL A 125 4.68 -4.71 -11.01
N GLU A 126 4.91 -6.01 -11.17
CA GLU A 126 4.90 -6.70 -12.47
C GLU A 126 3.52 -6.63 -13.16
N LEU A 127 2.44 -6.53 -12.39
CA LEU A 127 1.10 -6.39 -12.94
C LEU A 127 0.91 -5.01 -13.61
N GLU A 128 1.46 -3.93 -13.05
CA GLU A 128 1.43 -2.61 -13.70
C GLU A 128 2.25 -2.62 -14.99
N ASP A 129 3.41 -3.28 -15.04
CA ASP A 129 4.17 -3.45 -16.29
C ASP A 129 3.33 -4.11 -17.39
N ARG A 130 2.53 -5.12 -17.03
CA ARG A 130 1.63 -5.79 -17.97
C ARG A 130 0.53 -4.84 -18.47
N TYR A 131 -0.05 -4.04 -17.58
CA TYR A 131 -1.02 -3.01 -17.97
C TYR A 131 -0.40 -1.99 -18.92
N GLN A 132 0.77 -1.43 -18.57
CA GLN A 132 1.46 -0.45 -19.42
C GLN A 132 1.80 -1.04 -20.79
N ARG A 133 2.30 -2.27 -20.82
CA ARG A 133 2.63 -2.97 -22.08
C ARG A 133 1.41 -3.20 -22.97
N ALA A 134 0.27 -3.56 -22.39
CA ALA A 134 -0.98 -3.76 -23.14
C ALA A 134 -1.54 -2.45 -23.74
N GLU A 135 -1.16 -1.30 -23.18
CA GLU A 135 -1.56 0.02 -23.66
C GLU A 135 -0.58 0.64 -24.67
N LEU A 136 0.61 0.07 -24.84
CA LEU A 136 1.54 0.52 -25.86
C LEU A 136 0.91 0.26 -27.24
N PRO A 137 0.81 1.27 -28.12
CA PRO A 137 0.41 1.03 -29.49
C PRO A 137 1.39 0.05 -30.14
N ALA A 138 0.89 -0.87 -30.95
CA ALA A 138 1.66 -1.92 -31.63
C ALA A 138 2.77 -1.40 -32.60
N ASN A 139 3.04 -0.10 -32.61
CA ASN A 139 3.87 0.61 -33.56
C ASN A 139 4.99 1.44 -32.90
N ILE A 140 5.34 1.17 -31.63
CA ILE A 140 6.58 1.72 -31.05
C ILE A 140 7.75 0.97 -31.68
N SER A 141 8.52 1.70 -32.48
CA SER A 141 9.74 1.23 -33.13
C SER A 141 10.76 0.78 -32.07
N PRO A 142 11.47 -0.35 -32.25
CA PRO A 142 12.44 -0.87 -31.28
C PRO A 142 13.71 -0.01 -31.09
N ASP A 143 13.75 1.21 -31.62
CA ASP A 143 14.91 2.12 -31.50
C ASP A 143 14.89 3.02 -30.25
N ASP A 144 13.79 3.08 -29.49
CA ASP A 144 13.76 3.78 -28.21
C ASP A 144 14.11 2.81 -27.06
N GLY A 145 15.40 2.45 -26.99
CA GLY A 145 16.06 2.07 -25.73
C GLY A 145 15.81 0.68 -25.13
N PHE A 146 15.05 -0.22 -25.77
CA PHE A 146 14.95 -1.62 -25.35
C PHE A 146 15.86 -2.49 -26.21
N THR A 147 16.86 -3.15 -25.61
CA THR A 147 17.74 -4.04 -26.38
C THR A 147 16.94 -5.25 -26.86
N LEU A 148 17.20 -5.69 -28.11
CA LEU A 148 16.53 -6.83 -28.75
C LEU A 148 16.53 -8.11 -27.87
N GLU A 149 17.53 -8.24 -26.99
CA GLU A 149 17.70 -9.33 -26.04
C GLU A 149 16.65 -9.29 -24.90
N GLN A 150 16.25 -8.10 -24.44
CA GLN A 150 15.16 -7.90 -23.48
C GLN A 150 13.80 -8.19 -24.11
N SER A 151 13.60 -7.78 -25.36
CA SER A 151 12.37 -8.06 -26.13
C SER A 151 12.16 -9.56 -26.38
N LEU A 152 13.24 -10.32 -26.61
CA LEU A 152 13.20 -11.78 -26.78
C LEU A 152 12.95 -12.52 -25.47
N HIS A 153 13.55 -12.10 -24.35
CA HIS A 153 13.27 -12.69 -23.04
C HIS A 153 11.82 -12.42 -22.57
N ILE A 154 11.28 -11.25 -22.92
CA ILE A 154 9.91 -10.84 -22.58
C ILE A 154 8.87 -11.51 -23.49
N SER A 155 9.16 -11.69 -24.78
CA SER A 155 8.31 -12.48 -25.68
C SER A 155 8.21 -13.94 -25.22
N GLN A 156 9.29 -14.48 -24.66
CA GLN A 156 9.32 -15.86 -24.15
C GLN A 156 8.52 -16.01 -22.84
N TYR A 157 8.56 -15.00 -21.96
CA TYR A 157 7.74 -14.96 -20.74
C TYR A 157 6.23 -14.76 -21.01
N LEU A 158 5.88 -14.02 -22.07
CA LEU A 158 4.49 -13.85 -22.52
C LEU A 158 3.92 -15.11 -23.19
N THR A 159 4.77 -15.96 -23.77
CA THR A 159 4.36 -17.26 -24.34
C THR A 159 4.29 -18.39 -23.31
N ASP A 160 5.04 -18.30 -22.21
CA ASP A 160 5.09 -19.35 -21.18
C ASP A 160 3.92 -19.31 -20.18
N THR A 161 3.09 -18.27 -20.20
CA THR A 161 1.80 -18.26 -19.47
C THR A 161 0.64 -18.13 -20.46
N PRO A 162 0.17 -19.23 -21.06
CA PRO A 162 -0.88 -19.16 -22.07
C PRO A 162 -2.21 -18.71 -21.45
N GLY A 163 -2.75 -17.60 -21.95
CA GLY A 163 -4.19 -17.34 -21.96
C GLY A 163 -4.78 -16.36 -20.93
N LEU A 164 -3.99 -15.57 -20.20
CA LEU A 164 -4.56 -14.60 -19.26
C LEU A 164 -5.17 -13.41 -20.01
N GLY A 165 -6.51 -13.39 -20.12
CA GLY A 165 -7.25 -12.20 -20.49
C GLY A 165 -7.25 -11.16 -19.35
N LEU A 166 -7.68 -9.94 -19.63
CA LEU A 166 -7.89 -8.89 -18.61
C LEU A 166 -8.72 -9.38 -17.40
N HIS A 167 -9.68 -10.28 -17.64
CA HIS A 167 -10.49 -10.91 -16.59
C HIS A 167 -9.72 -11.85 -15.67
N ASP A 168 -8.66 -12.50 -16.15
CA ASP A 168 -7.84 -13.39 -15.33
C ASP A 168 -6.86 -12.62 -14.47
N LEU A 169 -6.44 -11.42 -14.91
CA LEU A 169 -5.64 -10.50 -14.09
C LEU A 169 -6.41 -10.05 -12.83
N GLU A 170 -7.72 -9.83 -12.94
CA GLU A 170 -8.57 -9.50 -11.79
C GLU A 170 -8.60 -10.62 -10.74
N ALA A 171 -8.76 -11.86 -11.18
CA ALA A 171 -8.78 -13.02 -10.28
C ALA A 171 -7.42 -13.21 -9.57
N VAL A 172 -6.32 -13.05 -10.30
CA VAL A 172 -4.96 -13.11 -9.76
C VAL A 172 -4.71 -11.99 -8.75
N GLY A 173 -5.12 -10.76 -9.06
CA GLY A 173 -5.00 -9.63 -8.14
C GLY A 173 -5.83 -9.80 -6.86
N GLN A 174 -7.06 -10.32 -6.96
CA GLN A 174 -7.89 -10.66 -5.79
C GLN A 174 -7.25 -11.73 -4.91
N LEU A 175 -6.66 -12.77 -5.51
CA LEU A 175 -6.00 -13.83 -4.78
C LEU A 175 -4.78 -13.30 -4.02
N HIS A 176 -3.90 -12.55 -4.69
CA HIS A 176 -2.71 -11.98 -4.05
C HIS A 176 -3.05 -11.00 -2.93
N ALA A 177 -4.05 -10.12 -3.12
CA ALA A 177 -4.48 -9.21 -2.05
C ALA A 177 -5.04 -9.97 -0.84
N ARG A 178 -5.84 -11.01 -1.05
CA ARG A 178 -6.40 -11.84 0.04
C ARG A 178 -5.30 -12.61 0.77
N ASP A 179 -4.37 -13.21 0.05
CA ASP A 179 -3.28 -13.98 0.65
C ASP A 179 -2.32 -13.04 1.41
N PHE A 180 -2.03 -11.86 0.87
CA PHE A 180 -1.25 -10.84 1.57
C PHE A 180 -1.90 -10.42 2.90
N LEU A 181 -3.19 -10.10 2.90
CA LEU A 181 -3.90 -9.74 4.15
C LEU A 181 -3.93 -10.90 5.16
N ARG A 182 -4.09 -12.15 4.69
CA ARG A 182 -4.05 -13.33 5.57
C ARG A 182 -2.69 -13.50 6.24
N LEU A 183 -1.60 -13.33 5.48
CA LEU A 183 -0.23 -13.52 5.98
C LEU A 183 0.21 -12.41 6.93
N THR A 184 -0.37 -11.21 6.81
CA THR A 184 0.04 -10.02 7.56
C THR A 184 -0.87 -9.70 8.76
N HIS A 185 -1.89 -10.53 9.02
CA HIS A 185 -2.82 -10.35 10.15
C HIS A 185 -2.17 -10.57 11.53
N HIS A 186 -0.94 -11.09 11.58
CA HIS A 186 -0.21 -11.37 12.83
C HIS A 186 1.00 -10.44 13.07
N LEU A 187 1.19 -9.42 12.22
CA LEU A 187 2.27 -8.42 12.28
C LEU A 187 1.76 -7.08 12.79
#